data_AF-A0A5E6ND60-F1
#
_entry.id   AF-A0A5E6ND60-F1
#
_cell.length_a   1.000
_cell.length_b   1.000
_cell.length_c   1.000
_cell.angle_alpha   90.00
_cell.angle_beta   90.00
_cell.angle_gamma   90.00
#
_symmetry.space_group_name_H-M   'P 1'
#
loop_
_entity.id
_entity.type
_entity.pdbx_description
1 polymer ?
#
loop_
_entity_poly.entity_id
_entity_poly.type
_entity_poly.pdbx_seq_one_letter_code
_entity_poly.pdbx_strand_id
1 'polypeptide(L)'
;MVELGYTQAVDIKLIADSQDNRKGHYGEDNNIYLNDANLNNTKDLATTLGHETSHAIDNQDPSINTNPQNNTSKADNEIYAQNYGDDFNDYVDSPQKTMVMAT
;
A
#
# COMPACT_ATOMS: atom_id res chain seq x y z
N MET A 1 -19.16 11.24 11.91
CA MET A 1 -18.26 10.49 11.02
C MET A 1 -18.71 10.77 9.61
N VAL A 2 -17.85 11.38 8.79
CA VAL A 2 -18.09 11.47 7.34
C VAL A 2 -17.71 10.09 6.78
N GLU A 3 -18.60 9.51 5.99
CA GLU A 3 -18.31 8.25 5.31
C GLU A 3 -17.26 8.50 4.23
N LEU A 4 -16.18 7.72 4.23
CA LEU A 4 -15.01 7.96 3.37
C LEU A 4 -15.28 7.67 1.89
N GLY A 5 -16.47 7.18 1.53
CA GLY A 5 -16.91 7.02 0.14
C GLY A 5 -16.33 5.80 -0.60
N TYR A 6 -15.53 4.96 0.06
CA TYR A 6 -15.02 3.71 -0.52
C TYR A 6 -16.12 2.67 -0.61
N THR A 7 -16.44 2.23 -1.83
CA THR A 7 -17.60 1.37 -2.11
C THR A 7 -17.21 -0.04 -2.54
N GLN A 8 -15.94 -0.26 -2.87
CA GLN A 8 -15.43 -1.56 -3.32
C GLN A 8 -14.46 -2.12 -2.28
N ALA A 9 -14.70 -3.37 -1.88
CA ALA A 9 -13.74 -4.10 -1.05
C ALA A 9 -12.46 -4.38 -1.86
N VAL A 10 -11.33 -4.33 -1.17
CA VAL A 10 -10.00 -4.64 -1.71
C VAL A 10 -9.46 -5.82 -0.92
N ASP A 11 -9.21 -6.96 -1.57
CA ASP A 11 -8.56 -8.08 -0.91
C ASP A 11 -7.04 -7.92 -0.97
N ILE A 12 -6.36 -8.35 0.10
CA ILE A 12 -4.91 -8.46 0.15
C ILE A 12 -4.53 -9.92 0.00
N LYS A 13 -3.74 -10.23 -1.02
CA LYS A 13 -3.29 -11.57 -1.37
C LYS A 13 -1.79 -11.68 -1.16
N LEU A 14 -1.39 -12.58 -0.26
CA LEU A 14 0.01 -12.99 -0.14
C LEU A 14 0.29 -14.09 -1.15
N ILE A 15 1.26 -13.85 -2.02
CA ILE A 15 1.71 -14.79 -3.05
C ILE A 15 3.20 -15.07 -2.86
N ALA A 16 3.66 -16.21 -3.39
CA ALA A 16 5.05 -16.62 -3.40
C ALA A 16 5.49 -16.89 -4.84
N ASP A 17 5.81 -15.84 -5.58
CA ASP A 17 6.22 -15.95 -6.98
C ASP A 17 7.68 -15.51 -7.16
N SER A 18 8.56 -16.49 -7.34
CA SER A 18 10.00 -16.24 -7.55
C SER A 18 10.35 -15.71 -8.94
N GLN A 19 9.40 -15.71 -9.89
CA GLN A 19 9.59 -15.18 -11.24
C GLN A 19 9.20 -13.69 -11.32
N ASP A 20 8.37 -13.22 -10.40
CA ASP A 20 8.04 -11.81 -10.24
C ASP A 20 9.01 -11.16 -9.26
N ASN A 21 9.73 -10.12 -9.69
CA ASN A 21 10.70 -9.40 -8.86
C ASN A 21 10.08 -8.23 -8.08
N ARG A 22 8.79 -7.96 -8.27
CA ARG A 22 8.07 -6.92 -7.53
C ARG A 22 7.81 -7.38 -6.10
N LYS A 23 7.86 -6.45 -5.15
CA LYS A 23 7.44 -6.68 -3.76
C LYS A 23 5.92 -6.71 -3.62
N GLY A 24 5.21 -5.96 -4.46
CA GLY A 24 3.76 -5.96 -4.55
C GLY A 24 3.27 -5.27 -5.82
N HIS A 25 1.96 -5.33 -6.04
CA HIS A 25 1.25 -4.50 -7.00
C HIS A 25 -0.27 -4.50 -6.72
N TYR A 26 -0.92 -3.38 -7.01
CA TYR A 26 -2.36 -3.29 -7.19
C TYR A 26 -2.76 -3.84 -8.58
N GLY A 27 -3.71 -4.77 -8.59
CA GLY A 27 -4.19 -5.44 -9.81
C GLY A 27 -5.43 -4.77 -10.41
N GLU A 28 -5.64 -5.00 -11.72
CA GLU A 28 -6.85 -4.55 -12.42
C GLU A 28 -8.15 -5.15 -11.87
N ASP A 29 -8.05 -6.25 -11.12
CA ASP A 29 -9.14 -6.93 -10.42
C ASP A 29 -9.46 -6.33 -9.04
N ASN A 30 -8.96 -5.13 -8.76
CA ASN A 30 -9.14 -4.40 -7.50
C ASN A 30 -8.56 -5.10 -6.26
N ASN A 31 -7.52 -5.91 -6.45
CA ASN A 31 -6.85 -6.62 -5.36
C ASN A 31 -5.39 -6.18 -5.21
N ILE A 32 -4.89 -6.26 -3.99
CA ILE A 32 -3.48 -6.01 -3.67
C ILE A 32 -2.76 -7.36 -3.62
N TYR A 33 -1.67 -7.47 -4.35
CA TYR A 33 -0.80 -8.65 -4.34
C TYR A 33 0.52 -8.29 -3.66
N LEU A 34 0.89 -9.06 -2.64
CA LEU A 34 2.16 -8.92 -1.91
C LEU A 34 2.99 -10.18 -2.15
N ASN A 35 4.23 -10.03 -2.60
CA ASN A 35 5.09 -11.15 -2.93
C ASN A 35 6.04 -11.48 -1.78
N ASP A 36 5.73 -12.52 -1.02
CA ASP A 36 6.50 -12.95 0.14
C ASP A 36 7.93 -13.39 -0.23
N ALA A 37 8.18 -13.77 -1.48
CA ALA A 37 9.50 -14.13 -1.98
C ALA A 37 10.46 -12.93 -2.03
N ASN A 38 9.94 -11.70 -2.07
CA ASN A 38 10.72 -10.46 -2.19
C ASN A 38 10.60 -9.53 -0.97
N LEU A 39 9.73 -9.83 -0.01
CA LEU A 39 9.54 -9.08 1.23
C LEU A 39 10.46 -9.62 2.32
N ASN A 40 11.56 -8.92 2.62
CA ASN A 40 12.63 -9.47 3.45
C ASN A 40 12.48 -9.17 4.95
N ASN A 41 11.59 -8.25 5.32
CA ASN A 41 11.39 -7.79 6.69
C ASN A 41 10.05 -7.07 6.83
N THR A 42 9.67 -6.76 8.08
CA THR A 42 8.41 -6.06 8.38
C THR A 42 8.33 -4.67 7.74
N LYS A 43 9.46 -3.99 7.56
CA LYS A 43 9.51 -2.70 6.88
C LYS A 43 9.16 -2.82 5.40
N ASP A 44 9.72 -3.80 4.70
CA ASP A 44 9.34 -4.11 3.32
C ASP A 44 7.84 -4.37 3.22
N LEU A 45 7.30 -5.21 4.13
CA LEU A 45 5.87 -5.52 4.15
C LEU A 45 5.00 -4.27 4.38
N ALA A 46 5.33 -3.46 5.38
CA ALA A 46 4.56 -2.28 5.74
C ALA A 46 4.59 -1.24 4.61
N THR A 47 5.79 -0.88 4.13
CA THR A 47 5.95 0.09 3.05
C THR A 47 5.22 -0.36 1.78
N THR A 48 5.39 -1.61 1.36
CA THR A 48 4.70 -2.13 0.17
C THR A 48 3.18 -2.17 0.37
N LEU A 49 2.68 -2.64 1.51
CA LEU A 49 1.23 -2.66 1.76
C LEU A 49 0.63 -1.24 1.74
N GLY A 50 1.27 -0.27 2.39
CA GLY A 50 0.81 1.11 2.41
C GLY A 50 0.79 1.73 1.01
N HIS A 51 1.83 1.49 0.22
CA HIS A 51 1.93 1.94 -1.17
C HIS A 51 0.79 1.38 -2.04
N GLU A 52 0.57 0.07 -2.04
CA GLU A 52 -0.49 -0.54 -2.86
C GLU A 52 -1.90 -0.18 -2.37
N THR A 53 -2.05 0.05 -1.06
CA THR A 53 -3.32 0.52 -0.50
C THR A 53 -3.66 1.93 -0.99
N SER A 54 -2.67 2.81 -1.15
CA SER A 54 -2.88 4.14 -1.75
C SER A 54 -3.45 4.01 -3.16
N HIS A 55 -2.88 3.14 -4.00
CA HIS A 55 -3.40 2.90 -5.34
C HIS A 55 -4.83 2.36 -5.34
N ALA A 56 -5.13 1.42 -4.44
CA ALA A 56 -6.46 0.84 -4.33
C ALA A 56 -7.52 1.85 -3.87
N ILE A 57 -7.15 2.79 -3.00
CA ILE A 57 -8.00 3.88 -2.52
C ILE A 57 -8.22 4.93 -3.62
N ASP A 58 -7.14 5.38 -4.27
CA ASP A 58 -7.20 6.41 -5.30
C ASP A 58 -8.06 5.95 -6.50
N ASN A 59 -8.01 4.65 -6.85
CA ASN A 59 -8.82 4.10 -7.92
C ASN A 59 -10.33 4.05 -7.59
N GLN A 60 -10.71 4.16 -6.31
CA GLN A 60 -12.10 4.28 -5.90
C GLN A 60 -12.60 5.72 -5.86
N ASP A 61 -11.72 6.72 -5.98
CA ASP A 61 -12.10 8.13 -6.02
C ASP A 61 -12.41 8.59 -7.46
N PRO A 62 -13.70 8.82 -7.80
CA PRO A 62 -14.09 9.24 -9.15
C PRO A 62 -13.56 10.64 -9.52
N SER A 63 -13.16 11.46 -8.55
CA SER A 63 -12.57 12.78 -8.80
C SER A 63 -11.15 12.69 -9.35
N ILE A 64 -10.44 11.57 -9.10
CA ILE A 64 -9.10 11.31 -9.60
C ILE A 64 -9.15 10.76 -11.05
N ASN A 65 -10.14 9.93 -11.37
CA ASN A 65 -10.22 9.23 -12.67
C ASN A 65 -10.83 10.07 -13.82
N THR A 66 -11.33 11.28 -13.55
CA THR A 66 -12.06 12.09 -14.55
C THR A 66 -11.22 13.17 -15.24
N ASN A 67 -9.91 13.29 -14.95
CA ASN A 67 -9.06 14.31 -15.57
C ASN A 67 -8.13 13.75 -16.68
N PRO A 68 -8.37 14.03 -17.97
CA PRO A 68 -7.58 13.52 -19.09
C PRO A 68 -6.13 14.04 -19.20
N GLN A 69 -5.67 14.91 -18.28
CA GLN A 69 -4.28 15.38 -18.18
C GLN A 69 -3.36 14.49 -17.31
N ASN A 70 -3.79 13.29 -16.91
CA ASN A 70 -3.16 12.49 -15.84
C ASN A 70 -1.82 11.81 -16.14
N ASN A 71 -1.26 11.90 -17.35
CA ASN A 71 0.02 11.22 -17.63
C ASN A 71 1.19 11.83 -16.85
N THR A 72 1.16 13.14 -16.56
CA THR A 72 2.08 13.77 -15.59
C THR A 72 1.73 13.33 -14.16
N SER A 73 0.46 13.05 -13.88
CA SER A 73 -0.04 12.62 -12.56
C SER A 73 0.26 11.15 -12.22
N LYS A 74 0.64 10.28 -13.17
CA LYS A 74 1.01 8.90 -12.83
C LYS A 74 2.30 8.83 -12.01
N ALA A 75 3.30 9.61 -12.40
CA ALA A 75 4.56 9.69 -11.65
C ALA A 75 4.34 10.38 -10.29
N ASP A 76 3.50 11.42 -10.25
CA ASP A 76 3.15 12.08 -9.00
C ASP A 76 2.34 11.15 -8.07
N ASN A 77 1.42 10.35 -8.62
CA ASN A 77 0.66 9.34 -7.87
C ASN A 77 1.57 8.23 -7.33
N GLU A 78 2.59 7.84 -8.08
CA GLU A 78 3.60 6.88 -7.61
C GLU A 78 4.41 7.45 -6.43
N ILE A 79 4.81 8.73 -6.51
CA ILE A 79 5.50 9.43 -5.42
C ILE A 79 4.57 9.55 -4.20
N TYR A 80 3.29 9.86 -4.41
CA TYR A 80 2.30 9.94 -3.35
C TYR A 80 2.09 8.59 -2.66
N ALA A 81 1.93 7.52 -3.43
CA ALA A 81 1.82 6.16 -2.90
C ALA A 81 3.07 5.73 -2.14
N GLN A 82 4.26 6.07 -2.64
CA GLN A 82 5.52 5.82 -1.94
C GLN A 82 5.56 6.52 -0.58
N ASN A 83 5.18 7.80 -0.52
CA ASN A 83 5.12 8.54 0.75
C ASN A 83 4.12 7.92 1.73
N TYR A 84 2.96 7.44 1.25
CA TYR A 84 2.00 6.70 2.09
C TYR A 84 2.58 5.42 2.66
N GLY A 85 3.32 4.67 1.84
CA GLY A 85 4.04 3.48 2.28
C GLY A 85 5.07 3.79 3.36
N ASP A 86 5.87 4.84 3.16
CA ASP A 86 6.90 5.27 4.11
C ASP A 86 6.29 5.75 5.43
N ASP A 87 5.25 6.60 5.38
CA ASP A 87 4.51 7.08 6.55
C ASP A 87 3.87 5.92 7.32
N PHE A 88 3.25 4.95 6.62
CA PHE A 88 2.67 3.77 7.25
C PHE A 88 3.73 2.92 7.94
N ASN A 89 4.90 2.77 7.33
CA ASN A 89 6.02 2.07 7.93
C ASN A 89 6.50 2.75 9.23
N ASP A 90 6.53 4.08 9.30
CA ASP A 90 6.95 4.80 10.52
C ASP A 90 6.05 4.49 11.74
N TYR A 91 4.75 4.21 11.51
CA TYR A 91 3.86 3.73 12.57
C TYR A 91 4.21 2.31 13.04
N VAL A 92 4.66 1.45 12.14
CA VAL A 92 5.03 0.06 12.44
C VAL A 92 6.43 -0.05 13.06
N ASP A 93 7.34 0.86 12.68
CA ASP A 93 8.72 0.93 13.17
C ASP A 93 8.85 1.71 14.50
N SER A 94 7.76 2.29 14.99
CA SER A 94 7.72 2.90 16.33
C SER A 94 8.17 1.87 17.37
N PRO A 95 9.17 2.20 18.23
CA PRO A 95 9.73 1.24 19.15
C PRO A 95 8.63 0.67 20.02
N GLN A 96 8.38 -0.63 19.89
CA GLN A 96 7.48 -1.34 20.79
C GLN A 96 8.00 -1.05 22.20
N LYS A 97 7.21 -0.32 22.97
CA LYS A 97 7.52 0.00 24.36
C LYS A 97 7.76 -1.32 25.07
N THR A 98 9.02 -1.70 25.26
CA THR A 98 9.39 -2.89 26.01
C THR A 98 8.74 -2.75 27.37
N MET A 99 7.67 -3.49 27.63
CA MET A 99 7.17 -3.63 28.99
C MET A 99 8.25 -4.36 29.75
N VAL A 100 9.06 -3.60 30.50
CA VAL A 100 9.94 -4.16 31.52
C VAL A 100 9.01 -4.84 32.52
N MET A 101 8.88 -6.16 32.41
CA MET A 101 8.27 -6.98 33.44
C MET A 101 9.12 -6.79 34.69
N ALA A 102 8.60 -6.05 35.67
CA ALA A 102 9.24 -5.94 36.97
C ALA A 102 9.25 -7.35 37.59
N THR A 103 10.46 -7.90 37.77
CA THR A 103 10.72 -9.15 38.50
C THR A 103 10.61 -8.93 40.00
#